data_AF-A0A6P1M3G0-F1
#
_entry.id   AF-A0A6P1M3G0-F1
#
_cell.length_a   1.000
_cell.length_b   1.000
_cell.length_c   1.000
_cell.angle_alpha   90.00
_cell.angle_beta   90.00
_cell.angle_gamma   90.00
#
_symmetry.space_group_name_H-M   'P 1'
#
loop_
_entity.id
_entity.type
_entity.pdbx_description
1 polymer ?
#
loop_
_entity_poly.entity_id
_entity_poly.type
_entity_poly.pdbx_seq_one_letter_code
_entity_poly.pdbx_strand_id
1 'polypeptide(L)'
;MKRIKTAGTAMIVLLCLGYSSGWAAGFSFTDTFDGATSYSTNAAESIGAGWVNPYETTSAFRVAIKDNELNFDAPSGIDMNYIIYNTGMELAAGTSAGDGTNWTLSADVRTKINGTYAGVAFNIQDENNFYALRIKTGTTQAQVVKVVNGSVSNVEAGSTSMVSNTEAGQLYTFTITCDEAGTIDYTITEKGSSIVLNQVTSSTASVVFDGGYGGLYLWHGEAAGNSPEAGFDNFSIQTVVPVDYSQGTELYDPFDGSWYYSTNAVEAIGVGWVNPYETINAFRIARKGDELNFDAPADIDMNYMIYNTGLAMNAGTAGDGTNWMFTADVRTKNIGTYAGVAFNIQDENNFYALRIKTGTTQAQVVKVVNGSISNVEAGNASMISNSVAGKMYTFTVSCDSAGTIDYTITEKGSSTVLNQIVSSASSVVFDGGYGGLYLWHGESSGSSPEAVFDNFKLQVLPAVLELNTYSTWIDQYPMLGESSGYADDPDQDSMNNLLEYALGGNPTGSDAASVLPVFSIGEDGGSNWLYYTYIRRLDAADRQLSYTVVSGTELVTAAMTNVIKELSSSPIDDEFESVTTRISTAEETQSFLKLEVELSE
;
A
#
# COMPACT_ATOMS: atom_id res chain seq x y z
N MET A 1 -18.02 0.28 47.91
CA MET A 1 -19.26 0.31 48.72
C MET A 1 -20.29 -0.58 48.04
N LYS A 2 -20.85 -1.59 48.72
CA LYS A 2 -21.75 -2.59 48.13
C LYS A 2 -23.19 -2.07 48.13
N ARG A 3 -23.81 -1.90 46.96
CA ARG A 3 -25.27 -1.98 46.81
C ARG A 3 -25.62 -2.73 45.53
N ILE A 4 -26.22 -3.90 45.74
CA ILE A 4 -27.00 -4.63 44.74
C ILE A 4 -28.47 -4.25 44.96
N LYS A 5 -29.16 -3.83 43.91
CA LYS A 5 -30.52 -4.28 43.59
C LYS A 5 -30.84 -4.05 42.12
N THR A 6 -31.53 -5.05 41.58
CA THR A 6 -31.61 -5.53 40.21
C THR A 6 -32.72 -4.89 39.37
N ALA A 7 -32.59 -5.09 38.05
CA ALA A 7 -33.63 -5.32 37.03
C ALA A 7 -33.98 -4.13 36.10
N GLY A 8 -33.44 -4.21 34.89
CA GLY A 8 -33.76 -3.38 33.74
C GLY A 8 -32.90 -3.79 32.54
N THR A 9 -33.15 -4.98 32.00
CA THR A 9 -32.49 -5.46 30.77
C THR A 9 -32.98 -4.61 29.59
N ALA A 10 -32.15 -3.69 29.12
CA ALA A 10 -32.29 -3.07 27.81
C ALA A 10 -31.43 -3.87 26.82
N MET A 11 -32.09 -4.71 26.03
CA MET A 11 -31.49 -5.37 24.88
C MET A 11 -31.47 -4.35 23.74
N ILE A 12 -30.30 -3.75 23.46
CA ILE A 12 -30.09 -3.05 22.21
C ILE A 12 -29.76 -4.13 21.18
N VAL A 13 -30.74 -4.43 20.34
CA VAL A 13 -30.51 -5.11 19.06
C VAL A 13 -29.90 -4.06 18.15
N LEU A 14 -28.58 -4.09 17.99
CA LEU A 14 -27.93 -3.34 16.92
C LEU A 14 -28.10 -4.15 15.64
N LEU A 15 -29.04 -3.70 14.80
CA LEU A 15 -29.15 -4.17 13.42
C LEU A 15 -28.07 -3.42 12.63
N CYS A 16 -26.89 -4.01 12.44
CA CYS A 16 -25.94 -3.50 11.45
C CYS A 16 -26.50 -3.79 10.06
N LEU A 17 -27.23 -2.82 9.49
CA LEU A 17 -27.34 -2.71 8.04
C LEU A 17 -26.03 -2.09 7.55
N GLY A 18 -25.03 -2.94 7.32
CA GLY A 18 -23.82 -2.53 6.62
C GLY A 18 -24.19 -2.09 5.21
N TYR A 19 -24.19 -0.77 4.98
CA TYR A 19 -23.95 -0.24 3.65
C TYR A 19 -22.46 -0.49 3.35
N SER A 20 -22.16 -1.58 2.64
CA SER A 20 -20.85 -1.75 2.04
C SER A 20 -20.76 -0.76 0.87
N SER A 21 -20.19 0.43 1.11
CA SER A 21 -19.41 1.05 0.04
C SER A 21 -18.27 0.05 -0.24
N GLY A 22 -18.13 -0.39 -1.48
CA GLY A 22 -17.13 -1.38 -1.85
C GLY A 22 -15.73 -0.77 -1.82
N TRP A 23 -15.11 -0.74 -0.64
CA TRP A 23 -13.69 -0.47 -0.50
C TRP A 23 -12.94 -1.71 -0.97
N ALA A 24 -12.33 -1.66 -2.15
CA ALA A 24 -11.36 -2.67 -2.57
C ALA A 24 -10.04 -2.38 -1.86
N ALA A 25 -9.97 -2.67 -0.56
CA ALA A 25 -8.70 -2.64 0.15
C ALA A 25 -7.81 -3.77 -0.41
N GLY A 26 -6.56 -3.44 -0.77
CA GLY A 26 -5.54 -4.45 -1.06
C GLY A 26 -5.44 -5.41 0.13
N PHE A 27 -5.68 -6.70 -0.09
CA PHE A 27 -5.58 -7.69 0.96
C PHE A 27 -4.15 -8.21 0.99
N SER A 28 -3.46 -8.00 2.10
CA SER A 28 -2.19 -8.63 2.40
C SER A 28 -2.40 -9.63 3.53
N PHE A 29 -2.02 -10.88 3.31
CA PHE A 29 -1.97 -11.88 4.36
C PHE A 29 -0.54 -12.37 4.50
N THR A 30 -0.11 -12.52 5.74
CA THR A 30 1.18 -13.11 6.11
C THR A 30 0.92 -14.05 7.26
N ASP A 31 1.27 -15.33 7.08
CA ASP A 31 1.21 -16.32 8.16
C ASP A 31 2.59 -16.44 8.81
N THR A 32 2.64 -16.44 10.14
CA THR A 32 3.86 -16.72 10.92
C THR A 32 3.88 -18.16 11.46
N PHE A 33 2.87 -18.98 11.16
CA PHE A 33 2.69 -20.36 11.56
C PHE A 33 2.94 -20.60 13.07
N ASP A 34 1.97 -20.23 13.92
CA ASP A 34 2.04 -20.36 15.39
C ASP A 34 1.14 -21.46 16.00
N GLY A 35 0.55 -22.30 15.16
CA GLY A 35 -0.38 -23.37 15.55
C GLY A 35 0.26 -24.67 16.12
N ALA A 36 -0.50 -25.77 16.04
CA ALA A 36 -0.24 -26.98 16.82
C ALA A 36 0.99 -27.78 16.37
N THR A 37 1.77 -28.27 17.34
CA THR A 37 3.02 -29.00 17.08
C THR A 37 2.85 -30.48 16.73
N SER A 38 1.62 -31.00 16.79
CA SER A 38 1.31 -32.39 16.49
C SER A 38 0.77 -32.52 15.07
N TYR A 39 1.13 -33.59 14.37
CA TYR A 39 0.60 -33.87 13.04
C TYR A 39 -0.90 -34.16 13.10
N SER A 40 -1.67 -33.39 12.33
CA SER A 40 -3.08 -33.63 12.06
C SER A 40 -3.32 -33.77 10.56
N THR A 41 -4.33 -34.54 10.18
CA THR A 41 -4.87 -34.50 8.83
C THR A 41 -5.74 -33.25 8.63
N ASN A 42 -6.29 -32.68 9.70
CA ASN A 42 -7.08 -31.46 9.67
C ASN A 42 -6.17 -30.22 9.68
N ALA A 43 -6.02 -29.56 8.54
CA ALA A 43 -5.15 -28.39 8.42
C ALA A 43 -5.65 -27.21 9.27
N ALA A 44 -6.97 -27.07 9.46
CA ALA A 44 -7.53 -25.99 10.26
C ALA A 44 -7.19 -26.12 11.75
N GLU A 45 -7.03 -27.35 12.26
CA GLU A 45 -6.57 -27.60 13.63
C GLU A 45 -5.08 -27.33 13.82
N SER A 46 -4.26 -27.67 12.82
CA SER A 46 -2.81 -27.52 12.90
C SER A 46 -2.33 -26.10 12.64
N ILE A 47 -2.96 -25.39 11.70
CA ILE A 47 -2.46 -24.12 11.16
C ILE A 47 -3.37 -22.96 11.56
N GLY A 48 -4.69 -23.16 11.47
CA GLY A 48 -5.69 -22.13 11.78
C GLY A 48 -6.85 -22.13 10.79
N ALA A 49 -7.91 -21.40 11.13
CA ALA A 49 -9.11 -21.33 10.29
C ALA A 49 -8.79 -20.84 8.86
N GLY A 50 -9.46 -21.42 7.86
CA GLY A 50 -9.27 -21.11 6.44
C GLY A 50 -8.33 -22.07 5.72
N TRP A 51 -7.38 -22.70 6.42
CA TRP A 51 -6.51 -23.71 5.81
C TRP A 51 -7.24 -25.03 5.55
N VAL A 52 -7.15 -25.51 4.31
CA VAL A 52 -7.79 -26.73 3.82
C VAL A 52 -6.74 -27.73 3.37
N ASN A 53 -6.80 -28.94 3.93
CA ASN A 53 -6.17 -30.12 3.38
C ASN A 53 -7.24 -30.92 2.62
N PRO A 54 -7.24 -31.00 1.29
CA PRO A 54 -8.30 -31.72 0.58
C PRO A 54 -8.21 -33.25 0.76
N TYR A 55 -7.17 -33.77 1.41
CA TYR A 55 -6.94 -35.21 1.55
C TYR A 55 -7.23 -35.78 2.95
N GLU A 56 -7.97 -35.07 3.82
CA GLU A 56 -8.19 -35.47 5.22
C GLU A 56 -8.82 -36.87 5.36
N THR A 57 -9.61 -37.28 4.37
CA THR A 57 -10.39 -38.54 4.41
C THR A 57 -9.77 -39.67 3.59
N THR A 58 -8.84 -39.37 2.69
CA THR A 58 -8.37 -40.30 1.65
C THR A 58 -6.89 -40.64 1.77
N SER A 59 -6.11 -39.85 2.52
CA SER A 59 -4.67 -40.04 2.64
C SER A 59 -4.18 -39.90 4.08
N ALA A 60 -2.97 -40.42 4.34
CA ALA A 60 -2.24 -40.17 5.58
C ALA A 60 -1.39 -38.88 5.51
N PHE A 61 -1.68 -37.98 4.58
CA PHE A 61 -1.00 -36.70 4.45
C PHE A 61 -1.38 -35.80 5.64
N ARG A 62 -0.37 -35.41 6.41
CA ARG A 62 -0.53 -34.67 7.65
C ARG A 62 0.32 -33.42 7.64
N VAL A 63 -0.13 -32.43 8.41
CA VAL A 63 0.57 -31.16 8.60
C VAL A 63 0.74 -30.86 10.10
N ALA A 64 1.86 -30.27 10.46
CA ALA A 64 2.17 -29.82 11.82
C ALA A 64 3.08 -28.60 11.77
N ILE A 65 3.04 -27.75 12.80
CA ILE A 65 4.01 -26.66 12.94
C ILE A 65 5.17 -27.15 13.82
N LYS A 66 6.38 -27.13 13.28
CA LYS A 66 7.59 -27.57 14.01
C LYS A 66 8.73 -26.62 13.70
N ASP A 67 9.45 -26.24 14.75
CA ASP A 67 10.59 -25.33 14.64
C ASP A 67 10.21 -24.02 13.93
N ASN A 68 8.98 -23.51 14.18
CA ASN A 68 8.36 -22.36 13.52
C ASN A 68 8.17 -22.50 12.00
N GLU A 69 8.15 -23.73 11.48
CA GLU A 69 7.87 -24.02 10.09
C GLU A 69 6.65 -24.94 9.98
N LEU A 70 5.80 -24.70 8.98
CA LEU A 70 4.77 -25.65 8.61
C LEU A 70 5.40 -26.86 7.92
N ASN A 71 5.24 -28.04 8.51
CA ASN A 71 5.85 -29.27 8.06
C ASN A 71 4.81 -30.21 7.46
N PHE A 72 5.10 -30.68 6.25
CA PHE A 72 4.32 -31.71 5.56
C PHE A 72 4.91 -33.08 5.84
N ASP A 73 4.04 -34.06 6.11
CA ASP A 73 4.38 -35.47 6.26
C ASP A 73 3.43 -36.29 5.38
N ALA A 74 3.90 -36.63 4.17
CA ALA A 74 3.14 -37.47 3.24
C ALA A 74 3.52 -38.95 3.39
N PRO A 75 2.57 -39.88 3.16
CA PRO A 75 2.85 -41.30 3.23
C PRO A 75 3.90 -41.73 2.19
N SER A 76 4.85 -42.57 2.61
CA SER A 76 5.83 -43.19 1.72
C SER A 76 5.16 -44.11 0.69
N GLY A 77 5.69 -44.16 -0.53
CA GLY A 77 5.27 -45.11 -1.57
C GLY A 77 3.95 -44.78 -2.28
N ILE A 78 3.46 -43.53 -2.16
CA ILE A 78 2.32 -43.03 -2.92
C ILE A 78 2.80 -41.92 -3.87
N ASP A 79 2.67 -42.15 -5.18
CA ASP A 79 2.91 -41.14 -6.21
C ASP A 79 1.69 -40.23 -6.34
N MET A 80 1.72 -39.10 -5.63
CA MET A 80 0.60 -38.16 -5.58
C MET A 80 1.09 -36.72 -5.39
N ASN A 81 0.34 -35.77 -5.96
CA ASN A 81 0.51 -34.35 -5.70
C ASN A 81 -0.27 -34.01 -4.45
N TYR A 82 0.37 -33.36 -3.48
CA TYR A 82 -0.27 -32.87 -2.27
C TYR A 82 -0.25 -31.34 -2.29
N ILE A 83 -1.42 -30.75 -2.08
CA ILE A 83 -1.59 -29.33 -1.80
C ILE A 83 -2.27 -29.11 -0.46
N ILE A 84 -2.01 -27.97 0.15
CA ILE A 84 -2.93 -27.31 1.08
C ILE A 84 -3.09 -25.87 0.61
N TYR A 85 -4.22 -25.26 0.92
CA TYR A 85 -4.51 -23.90 0.50
C TYR A 85 -5.37 -23.21 1.54
N ASN A 86 -5.41 -21.88 1.49
CA ASN A 86 -6.20 -21.08 2.43
C ASN A 86 -7.39 -20.46 1.70
N THR A 87 -8.61 -20.75 2.17
CA THR A 87 -9.87 -20.26 1.57
C THR A 87 -10.14 -18.79 1.84
N GLY A 88 -9.44 -18.18 2.79
CA GLY A 88 -9.42 -16.73 2.98
C GLY A 88 -8.48 -16.00 2.01
N MET A 89 -7.76 -16.72 1.15
CA MET A 89 -6.70 -16.18 0.29
C MET A 89 -6.97 -16.50 -1.18
N GLU A 90 -8.11 -16.01 -1.67
CA GLU A 90 -8.48 -16.10 -3.07
C GLU A 90 -7.69 -15.07 -3.90
N LEU A 91 -6.88 -15.58 -4.82
CA LEU A 91 -6.16 -14.82 -5.84
C LEU A 91 -7.19 -14.17 -6.76
N ALA A 92 -7.10 -12.84 -6.86
CA ALA A 92 -8.03 -11.98 -7.59
C ALA A 92 -9.47 -11.86 -7.03
N ALA A 93 -9.70 -12.19 -5.75
CA ALA A 93 -10.97 -11.87 -5.10
C ALA A 93 -11.21 -10.35 -5.03
N GLY A 94 -12.23 -9.86 -5.74
CA GLY A 94 -12.73 -8.50 -5.58
C GLY A 94 -12.59 -7.58 -6.80
N THR A 95 -11.90 -7.98 -7.86
CA THR A 95 -12.02 -7.25 -9.14
C THR A 95 -13.26 -7.76 -9.87
N SER A 96 -14.07 -6.85 -10.41
CA SER A 96 -15.25 -7.21 -11.23
C SER A 96 -14.90 -8.01 -12.50
N ALA A 97 -13.60 -8.17 -12.79
CA ALA A 97 -13.08 -8.92 -13.93
C ALA A 97 -12.73 -10.38 -13.60
N GLY A 98 -12.40 -10.73 -12.35
CA GLY A 98 -12.05 -12.12 -11.98
C GLY A 98 -10.96 -12.74 -12.86
N ASP A 99 -10.09 -11.91 -13.44
CA ASP A 99 -9.17 -12.26 -14.53
C ASP A 99 -7.82 -12.83 -14.04
N GLY A 100 -7.73 -13.16 -12.75
CA GLY A 100 -6.60 -13.88 -12.19
C GLY A 100 -5.30 -13.07 -12.19
N THR A 101 -5.38 -11.75 -12.25
CA THR A 101 -4.23 -10.83 -12.31
C THR A 101 -4.02 -10.05 -11.00
N ASN A 102 -2.92 -9.28 -10.99
CA ASN A 102 -2.47 -8.37 -9.95
C ASN A 102 -2.29 -9.01 -8.57
N TRP A 103 -1.49 -10.06 -8.50
CA TRP A 103 -1.13 -10.66 -7.22
C TRP A 103 0.33 -11.07 -7.16
N THR A 104 0.87 -11.04 -5.94
CA THR A 104 2.17 -11.59 -5.58
C THR A 104 1.96 -12.69 -4.55
N LEU A 105 2.51 -13.88 -4.80
CA LEU A 105 2.57 -14.98 -3.85
C LEU A 105 4.02 -15.22 -3.47
N SER A 106 4.31 -15.32 -2.18
CA SER A 106 5.65 -15.67 -1.69
C SER A 106 5.59 -16.72 -0.58
N ALA A 107 6.62 -17.57 -0.53
CA ALA A 107 6.82 -18.53 0.55
C ALA A 107 8.29 -18.91 0.64
N ASP A 108 8.75 -19.20 1.85
CA ASP A 108 9.99 -19.94 2.06
C ASP A 108 9.70 -21.44 2.04
N VAL A 109 10.51 -22.20 1.29
CA VAL A 109 10.33 -23.62 1.04
C VAL A 109 11.63 -24.36 1.29
N ARG A 110 11.56 -25.43 2.06
CA ARG A 110 12.66 -26.35 2.33
C ARG A 110 12.19 -27.77 2.11
N THR A 111 12.99 -28.56 1.42
CA THR A 111 12.79 -30.01 1.32
C THR A 111 13.80 -30.73 2.20
N LYS A 112 13.40 -31.83 2.84
CA LYS A 112 14.31 -32.57 3.75
C LYS A 112 14.99 -33.77 3.09
N ILE A 113 14.57 -34.15 1.88
CA ILE A 113 15.02 -35.36 1.20
C ILE A 113 15.25 -35.09 -0.29
N ASN A 114 16.40 -35.54 -0.80
CA ASN A 114 16.72 -35.50 -2.23
C ASN A 114 15.67 -36.20 -3.09
N GLY A 115 15.39 -35.65 -4.27
CA GLY A 115 14.42 -36.18 -5.22
C GLY A 115 12.96 -35.75 -4.98
N THR A 116 12.66 -35.14 -3.84
CA THR A 116 11.34 -34.57 -3.52
C THR A 116 11.14 -33.25 -4.24
N TYR A 117 9.93 -33.02 -4.74
CA TYR A 117 9.51 -31.73 -5.26
C TYR A 117 8.69 -30.99 -4.21
N ALA A 118 9.03 -29.73 -3.94
CA ALA A 118 8.21 -28.84 -3.13
C ALA A 118 8.22 -27.43 -3.71
N GLY A 119 7.23 -26.64 -3.32
CA GLY A 119 7.09 -25.27 -3.77
C GLY A 119 5.75 -24.67 -3.38
N VAL A 120 5.27 -23.76 -4.20
CA VAL A 120 4.01 -23.05 -3.99
C VAL A 120 3.00 -23.43 -5.07
N ALA A 121 1.72 -23.44 -4.71
CA ALA A 121 0.60 -23.65 -5.63
C ALA A 121 -0.24 -22.37 -5.73
N PHE A 122 -0.81 -22.11 -6.90
CA PHE A 122 -1.59 -20.92 -7.19
C PHE A 122 -2.69 -21.24 -8.20
N ASN A 123 -3.69 -20.34 -8.25
CA ASN A 123 -4.94 -20.51 -8.96
C ASN A 123 -5.59 -21.88 -8.70
N ILE A 124 -5.61 -22.30 -7.43
CA ILE A 124 -6.12 -23.59 -6.99
C ILE A 124 -7.65 -23.56 -7.07
N GLN A 125 -8.21 -24.43 -7.91
CA GLN A 125 -9.65 -24.64 -8.03
C GLN A 125 -10.10 -25.79 -7.14
N ASP A 126 -9.34 -26.88 -7.17
CA ASP A 126 -9.50 -28.08 -6.34
C ASP A 126 -8.18 -28.88 -6.33
N GLU A 127 -8.15 -30.02 -5.64
CA GLU A 127 -6.96 -30.89 -5.51
C GLU A 127 -6.48 -31.54 -6.82
N ASN A 128 -7.24 -31.40 -7.89
CA ASN A 128 -6.96 -31.94 -9.22
C ASN A 128 -6.70 -30.85 -10.27
N ASN A 129 -6.90 -29.56 -9.94
CA ASN A 129 -6.91 -28.44 -10.88
C ASN A 129 -6.21 -27.21 -10.28
N PHE A 130 -4.92 -27.04 -10.57
CA PHE A 130 -4.11 -25.92 -10.07
C PHE A 130 -2.80 -25.75 -10.86
N TYR A 131 -2.07 -24.65 -10.61
CA TYR A 131 -0.68 -24.48 -11.02
C TYR A 131 0.27 -24.59 -9.83
N ALA A 132 1.52 -24.99 -10.07
CA ALA A 132 2.56 -25.01 -9.06
C ALA A 132 3.92 -24.60 -9.62
N LEU A 133 4.65 -23.77 -8.86
CA LEU A 133 6.08 -23.54 -9.06
C LEU A 133 6.82 -24.41 -8.05
N ARG A 134 7.71 -25.29 -8.53
CA ARG A 134 8.37 -26.30 -7.70
C ARG A 134 9.84 -26.48 -8.04
N ILE A 135 10.65 -26.83 -7.04
CA ILE A 135 12.04 -27.29 -7.22
C ILE A 135 12.13 -28.78 -6.95
N LYS A 136 13.09 -29.46 -7.59
CA LYS A 136 13.47 -30.84 -7.24
C LYS A 136 14.80 -30.88 -6.51
N THR A 137 14.73 -31.25 -5.24
CA THR A 137 15.86 -31.36 -4.32
C THR A 137 16.98 -32.24 -4.85
N GLY A 138 18.23 -31.82 -4.72
CA GLY A 138 19.41 -32.53 -5.20
C GLY A 138 19.66 -32.37 -6.69
N THR A 139 18.94 -31.46 -7.35
CA THR A 139 19.09 -31.16 -8.79
C THR A 139 19.01 -29.67 -9.06
N THR A 140 19.32 -29.26 -10.29
CA THR A 140 19.12 -27.90 -10.79
C THR A 140 17.71 -27.67 -11.33
N GLN A 141 16.75 -28.55 -11.07
CA GLN A 141 15.45 -28.51 -11.76
C GLN A 141 14.45 -27.61 -11.02
N ALA A 142 13.99 -26.57 -11.70
CA ALA A 142 12.80 -25.79 -11.34
C ALA A 142 11.74 -25.95 -12.44
N GLN A 143 10.46 -25.96 -12.06
CA GLN A 143 9.35 -26.14 -12.99
C GLN A 143 8.14 -25.33 -12.58
N VAL A 144 7.51 -24.71 -13.57
CA VAL A 144 6.09 -24.34 -13.49
C VAL A 144 5.28 -25.48 -14.13
N VAL A 145 4.42 -26.09 -13.35
CA VAL A 145 3.52 -27.16 -13.80
C VAL A 145 2.06 -26.75 -13.65
N LYS A 146 1.22 -27.35 -14.49
CA LYS A 146 -0.22 -27.35 -14.33
C LYS A 146 -0.70 -28.76 -14.05
N VAL A 147 -1.63 -28.89 -13.12
CA VAL A 147 -2.34 -30.12 -12.80
C VAL A 147 -3.75 -29.94 -13.30
N VAL A 148 -4.18 -30.81 -14.22
CA VAL A 148 -5.53 -30.78 -14.80
C VAL A 148 -6.14 -32.16 -14.67
N ASN A 149 -7.25 -32.28 -13.95
CA ASN A 149 -7.84 -33.58 -13.58
C ASN A 149 -6.81 -34.55 -12.97
N GLY A 150 -5.95 -34.02 -12.09
CA GLY A 150 -4.89 -34.78 -11.40
C GLY A 150 -3.66 -35.11 -12.27
N SER A 151 -3.69 -34.80 -13.56
CA SER A 151 -2.57 -35.05 -14.48
C SER A 151 -1.62 -33.86 -14.54
N VAL A 152 -0.33 -34.09 -14.28
CA VAL A 152 0.71 -33.06 -14.26
C VAL A 152 1.30 -32.86 -15.66
N SER A 153 1.42 -31.61 -16.10
CA SER A 153 2.15 -31.22 -17.31
C SER A 153 2.91 -29.91 -17.07
N ASN A 154 4.03 -29.69 -17.78
CA ASN A 154 4.75 -28.42 -17.68
C ASN A 154 3.98 -27.32 -18.40
N VAL A 155 4.00 -26.11 -17.85
CA VAL A 155 3.43 -24.91 -18.48
C VAL A 155 4.31 -24.46 -19.65
N GLU A 156 5.62 -24.54 -19.48
CA GLU A 156 6.61 -24.28 -20.54
C GLU A 156 7.17 -25.57 -21.13
N ALA A 157 7.69 -25.50 -22.35
CA ALA A 157 8.36 -26.60 -23.01
C ALA A 157 9.73 -26.89 -22.38
N GLY A 158 9.76 -27.46 -21.17
CA GLY A 158 10.98 -27.86 -20.48
C GLY A 158 10.93 -27.64 -18.98
N SER A 159 12.00 -28.02 -18.29
CA SER A 159 12.30 -27.52 -16.94
C SER A 159 13.31 -26.41 -17.08
N THR A 160 13.17 -25.34 -16.32
CA THR A 160 14.22 -24.33 -16.22
C THR A 160 15.34 -24.88 -15.33
N SER A 161 16.58 -24.74 -15.82
CA SER A 161 17.76 -25.12 -15.06
C SER A 161 18.19 -23.96 -14.16
N MET A 162 18.19 -24.20 -12.86
CA MET A 162 18.79 -23.32 -11.86
C MET A 162 20.30 -23.25 -12.00
N VAL A 163 20.89 -22.16 -11.51
CA VAL A 163 22.35 -21.92 -11.56
C VAL A 163 23.15 -22.90 -10.69
N SER A 164 22.53 -23.51 -9.68
CA SER A 164 23.12 -24.53 -8.81
C SER A 164 22.11 -25.62 -8.42
N ASN A 165 22.62 -26.72 -7.85
CA ASN A 165 21.76 -27.74 -7.28
C ASN A 165 21.06 -27.21 -6.03
N THR A 166 19.81 -27.62 -5.85
CA THR A 166 19.13 -27.47 -4.56
C THR A 166 19.62 -28.52 -3.57
N GLU A 167 19.72 -28.16 -2.29
CA GLU A 167 20.21 -29.03 -1.22
C GLU A 167 19.09 -29.36 -0.24
N ALA A 168 19.05 -30.61 0.22
CA ALA A 168 18.13 -31.00 1.27
C ALA A 168 18.46 -30.26 2.57
N GLY A 169 17.45 -29.67 3.21
CA GLY A 169 17.60 -28.84 4.40
C GLY A 169 17.84 -27.36 4.11
N GLN A 170 18.14 -26.98 2.87
CA GLN A 170 18.30 -25.58 2.49
C GLN A 170 16.94 -24.91 2.27
N LEU A 171 16.81 -23.67 2.76
CA LEU A 171 15.60 -22.85 2.61
C LEU A 171 15.72 -21.96 1.37
N TYR A 172 14.65 -21.91 0.58
CA TYR A 172 14.56 -21.12 -0.64
C TYR A 172 13.31 -20.24 -0.60
N THR A 173 13.44 -18.97 -0.95
CA THR A 173 12.29 -18.06 -1.12
C THR A 173 11.79 -18.15 -2.55
N PHE A 174 10.50 -18.44 -2.68
CA PHE A 174 9.75 -18.41 -3.92
C PHE A 174 8.97 -17.11 -3.96
N THR A 175 9.01 -16.40 -5.09
CA THR A 175 8.12 -15.26 -5.36
C THR A 175 7.53 -15.43 -6.74
N ILE A 176 6.21 -15.32 -6.84
CA ILE A 176 5.46 -15.36 -8.10
C ILE A 176 4.64 -14.09 -8.18
N THR A 177 4.71 -13.40 -9.31
CA THR A 177 3.83 -12.28 -9.65
C THR A 177 3.02 -12.62 -10.89
N CYS A 178 1.78 -12.16 -10.93
CA CYS A 178 0.90 -12.28 -12.08
C CYS A 178 0.29 -10.91 -12.33
N ASP A 179 0.88 -10.12 -13.21
CA ASP A 179 0.41 -8.77 -13.52
C ASP A 179 -0.51 -8.76 -14.75
N GLU A 180 -0.40 -9.77 -15.61
CA GLU A 180 -1.21 -9.95 -16.82
C GLU A 180 -1.84 -11.33 -16.86
N ALA A 181 -3.09 -11.42 -17.35
CA ALA A 181 -3.85 -12.66 -17.36
C ALA A 181 -3.11 -13.72 -18.19
N GLY A 182 -2.70 -14.80 -17.51
CA GLY A 182 -1.99 -15.91 -18.15
C GLY A 182 -0.48 -15.78 -18.27
N THR A 183 0.08 -14.69 -17.78
CA THR A 183 1.53 -14.50 -17.66
C THR A 183 1.90 -14.51 -16.19
N ILE A 184 2.92 -15.28 -15.85
CA ILE A 184 3.53 -15.21 -14.52
C ILE A 184 5.02 -14.90 -14.65
N ASP A 185 5.50 -14.13 -13.69
CA ASP A 185 6.91 -13.96 -13.41
C ASP A 185 7.24 -14.65 -12.11
N TYR A 186 8.44 -15.20 -12.02
CA TYR A 186 8.86 -15.82 -10.77
C TYR A 186 10.36 -15.73 -10.53
N THR A 187 10.70 -15.75 -9.25
CA THR A 187 12.07 -15.88 -8.76
C THR A 187 12.17 -16.98 -7.71
N ILE A 188 13.31 -17.65 -7.72
CA ILE A 188 13.71 -18.60 -6.66
C ILE A 188 15.08 -18.16 -6.16
N THR A 189 15.16 -17.83 -4.87
CA THR A 189 16.38 -17.31 -4.23
C THR A 189 16.72 -18.17 -3.02
N GLU A 190 17.99 -18.46 -2.80
CA GLU A 190 18.42 -19.11 -1.56
C GLU A 190 18.25 -18.14 -0.38
N LYS A 191 17.55 -18.54 0.69
CA LYS A 191 17.25 -17.63 1.80
C LYS A 191 18.53 -17.12 2.46
N GLY A 192 18.63 -15.80 2.63
CA GLY A 192 19.81 -15.13 3.20
C GLY A 192 20.96 -14.95 2.21
N SER A 193 20.78 -15.37 0.96
CA SER A 193 21.70 -15.13 -0.16
C SER A 193 21.14 -14.06 -1.10
N SER A 194 22.03 -13.34 -1.80
CA SER A 194 21.64 -12.48 -2.92
C SER A 194 21.65 -13.24 -4.25
N ILE A 195 21.91 -14.56 -4.23
CA ILE A 195 22.00 -15.39 -5.44
C ILE A 195 20.59 -15.80 -5.85
N VAL A 196 20.11 -15.21 -6.95
CA VAL A 196 18.91 -15.65 -7.65
C VAL A 196 19.26 -16.91 -8.45
N LEU A 197 18.65 -18.03 -8.08
CA LEU A 197 18.89 -19.32 -8.71
C LEU A 197 18.15 -19.47 -10.03
N ASN A 198 17.01 -18.78 -10.16
CA ASN A 198 16.20 -18.73 -11.36
C ASN A 198 15.32 -17.47 -11.36
N GLN A 199 15.25 -16.80 -12.51
CA GLN A 199 14.37 -15.67 -12.74
C GLN A 199 13.78 -15.81 -14.14
N VAL A 200 12.46 -15.81 -14.22
CA VAL A 200 11.71 -15.76 -15.49
C VAL A 200 10.79 -14.56 -15.41
N THR A 201 10.94 -13.66 -16.39
CA THR A 201 10.24 -12.37 -16.49
C THR A 201 9.10 -12.39 -17.51
N SER A 202 8.70 -13.57 -17.98
CA SER A 202 7.39 -13.81 -18.59
C SER A 202 7.27 -15.27 -18.98
N SER A 203 6.37 -16.01 -18.35
CA SER A 203 5.94 -17.33 -18.81
C SER A 203 4.50 -17.26 -19.27
N THR A 204 4.25 -17.41 -20.58
CA THR A 204 2.87 -17.49 -21.10
C THR A 204 2.33 -18.90 -20.91
N ALA A 205 1.47 -19.09 -19.92
CA ALA A 205 0.63 -20.27 -19.86
C ALA A 205 -0.51 -20.10 -20.87
N SER A 206 -0.86 -21.16 -21.60
CA SER A 206 -2.26 -21.25 -22.06
C SER A 206 -3.10 -21.29 -20.79
N VAL A 207 -3.79 -20.19 -20.47
CA VAL A 207 -4.59 -20.07 -19.25
C VAL A 207 -5.61 -21.19 -19.24
N VAL A 208 -5.51 -22.04 -18.22
CA VAL A 208 -6.46 -23.12 -17.95
C VAL A 208 -7.29 -22.76 -16.74
N PHE A 209 -6.69 -22.12 -15.74
CA PHE A 209 -7.35 -21.68 -14.51
C PHE A 209 -7.20 -20.18 -14.33
N ASP A 210 -8.33 -19.53 -14.12
CA ASP A 210 -8.44 -18.10 -13.87
C ASP A 210 -8.93 -17.89 -12.44
N GLY A 211 -8.20 -17.07 -11.66
CA GLY A 211 -8.39 -16.95 -10.20
C GLY A 211 -8.19 -18.26 -9.41
N GLY A 212 -8.67 -18.31 -8.17
CA GLY A 212 -8.60 -19.47 -7.26
C GLY A 212 -7.77 -19.19 -6.02
N TYR A 213 -7.40 -20.20 -5.24
CA TYR A 213 -6.65 -19.98 -3.99
C TYR A 213 -5.13 -20.09 -4.19
N GLY A 214 -4.35 -19.43 -3.32
CA GLY A 214 -2.93 -19.73 -3.16
C GLY A 214 -2.68 -20.77 -2.08
N GLY A 215 -1.59 -21.50 -2.21
CA GLY A 215 -1.26 -22.60 -1.32
C GLY A 215 0.18 -23.11 -1.46
N LEU A 216 0.40 -24.26 -0.85
CA LEU A 216 1.70 -24.90 -0.71
C LEU A 216 1.67 -26.29 -1.36
N TYR A 217 2.78 -26.70 -1.96
CA TYR A 217 2.85 -27.89 -2.82
C TYR A 217 3.95 -28.86 -2.41
N LEU A 218 3.63 -30.16 -2.44
CA LEU A 218 4.56 -31.27 -2.27
C LEU A 218 4.25 -32.40 -3.26
N TRP A 219 5.29 -32.97 -3.87
CA TRP A 219 5.20 -34.21 -4.63
C TRP A 219 6.41 -35.09 -4.40
N HIS A 220 6.15 -36.39 -4.40
CA HIS A 220 7.18 -37.41 -4.25
C HIS A 220 6.85 -38.64 -5.08
N GLY A 221 7.82 -39.12 -5.84
CA GLY A 221 7.65 -40.32 -6.65
C GLY A 221 7.70 -41.60 -5.82
N GLU A 222 7.10 -42.66 -6.35
CA GLU A 222 6.92 -43.99 -5.71
C GLU A 222 8.23 -44.67 -5.25
N ALA A 223 9.39 -44.26 -5.79
CA ALA A 223 10.64 -45.01 -5.67
C ALA A 223 11.50 -44.71 -4.43
N ALA A 224 11.16 -43.73 -3.60
CA ALA A 224 11.95 -43.42 -2.41
C ALA A 224 11.29 -44.01 -1.16
N GLY A 225 12.02 -44.88 -0.46
CA GLY A 225 11.55 -45.58 0.74
C GLY A 225 11.37 -44.68 1.98
N ASN A 226 11.35 -43.37 1.82
CA ASN A 226 11.20 -42.39 2.90
C ASN A 226 9.94 -41.56 2.68
N SER A 227 9.25 -41.17 3.75
CA SER A 227 8.16 -40.19 3.68
C SER A 227 8.72 -38.85 3.19
N PRO A 228 8.17 -38.25 2.12
CA PRO A 228 8.55 -36.91 1.74
C PRO A 228 8.18 -35.91 2.83
N GLU A 229 9.16 -35.08 3.19
CA GLU A 229 8.98 -33.99 4.13
C GLU A 229 9.45 -32.68 3.50
N ALA A 230 8.61 -31.65 3.62
CA ALA A 230 8.94 -30.28 3.30
C ALA A 230 8.51 -29.36 4.46
N GLY A 231 9.31 -28.31 4.69
CA GLY A 231 9.04 -27.22 5.60
C GLY A 231 8.69 -25.96 4.81
N PHE A 232 7.74 -25.18 5.33
CA PHE A 232 7.28 -23.93 4.75
C PHE A 232 7.26 -22.85 5.82
N ASP A 233 7.62 -21.64 5.45
CA ASP A 233 7.59 -20.46 6.32
C ASP A 233 7.28 -19.20 5.50
N ASN A 234 6.93 -18.10 6.16
CA ASN A 234 6.71 -16.78 5.56
C ASN A 234 5.78 -16.84 4.33
N PHE A 235 4.70 -17.62 4.42
CA PHE A 235 3.71 -17.69 3.34
C PHE A 235 2.91 -16.38 3.32
N SER A 236 2.91 -15.72 2.17
CA SER A 236 2.18 -14.47 1.98
C SER A 236 1.54 -14.41 0.60
N ILE A 237 0.35 -13.84 0.56
CA ILE A 237 -0.26 -13.38 -0.69
C ILE A 237 -0.59 -11.91 -0.53
N GLN A 238 -0.20 -11.14 -1.53
CA GLN A 238 -0.55 -9.75 -1.67
C GLN A 238 -1.34 -9.61 -2.97
N THR A 239 -2.63 -9.33 -2.88
CA THR A 239 -3.37 -8.86 -4.05
C THR A 239 -3.11 -7.38 -4.19
N VAL A 240 -2.45 -7.00 -5.28
CA VAL A 240 -2.44 -5.62 -5.71
C VAL A 240 -3.83 -5.41 -6.28
N VAL A 241 -4.74 -4.80 -5.53
CA VAL A 241 -5.91 -4.22 -6.18
C VAL A 241 -5.32 -3.25 -7.19
N PRO A 242 -5.49 -3.42 -8.51
CA PRO A 242 -5.08 -2.41 -9.45
C PRO A 242 -5.77 -1.16 -8.95
N VAL A 243 -4.96 -0.24 -8.43
CA VAL A 243 -5.45 0.98 -7.80
C VAL A 243 -6.37 1.55 -8.85
N ASP A 244 -7.67 1.63 -8.53
CA ASP A 244 -8.58 2.34 -9.40
C ASP A 244 -7.94 3.72 -9.51
N TYR A 245 -7.36 4.04 -10.66
CA TYR A 245 -6.55 5.24 -10.86
C TYR A 245 -7.39 6.52 -10.65
N SER A 246 -8.66 6.37 -10.28
CA SER A 246 -9.52 7.38 -9.70
C SER A 246 -9.05 7.86 -8.30
N GLN A 247 -8.34 7.05 -7.49
CA GLN A 247 -7.86 7.45 -6.15
C GLN A 247 -6.40 7.04 -5.92
N GLY A 248 -5.51 8.04 -5.94
CA GLY A 248 -4.08 7.84 -6.16
C GLY A 248 -3.29 7.13 -5.07
N THR A 249 -2.12 6.62 -5.47
CA THR A 249 -0.82 6.87 -4.84
C THR A 249 0.25 6.34 -5.79
N GLU A 250 0.92 7.28 -6.47
CA GLU A 250 2.10 7.10 -7.34
C GLU A 250 1.85 6.43 -8.70
N LEU A 251 1.69 7.25 -9.75
CA LEU A 251 1.98 6.82 -11.12
C LEU A 251 3.50 6.83 -11.32
N TYR A 252 4.06 5.64 -11.61
CA TYR A 252 5.43 5.46 -12.04
C TYR A 252 5.51 5.35 -13.57
N ASP A 253 6.58 5.87 -14.16
CA ASP A 253 6.85 5.91 -15.60
C ASP A 253 7.11 4.50 -16.18
N PRO A 254 6.25 3.96 -17.07
CA PRO A 254 6.41 2.61 -17.63
C PRO A 254 7.05 2.59 -19.04
N PHE A 255 7.84 3.58 -19.46
CA PHE A 255 8.28 3.65 -20.86
C PHE A 255 9.51 2.78 -21.21
N ASP A 256 9.32 1.70 -21.97
CA ASP A 256 10.35 1.00 -22.78
C ASP A 256 10.15 1.16 -24.32
N GLY A 257 11.21 1.24 -25.13
CA GLY A 257 11.13 0.96 -26.58
C GLY A 257 10.94 2.11 -27.60
N SER A 258 10.84 1.71 -28.88
CA SER A 258 11.18 2.44 -30.13
C SER A 258 10.34 3.67 -30.51
N TRP A 259 10.87 4.52 -31.41
CA TRP A 259 10.19 5.70 -31.97
C TRP A 259 8.82 5.39 -32.56
N TYR A 260 7.77 5.86 -31.90
CA TYR A 260 6.41 5.88 -32.42
C TYR A 260 5.85 7.29 -32.27
N TYR A 261 5.52 7.96 -33.38
CA TYR A 261 4.85 9.25 -33.36
C TYR A 261 3.34 9.02 -33.47
N SER A 262 2.56 9.56 -32.54
CA SER A 262 1.11 9.66 -32.70
C SER A 262 0.63 11.07 -32.32
N THR A 263 -0.50 11.47 -32.90
CA THR A 263 -1.28 12.62 -32.42
C THR A 263 -2.22 12.20 -31.29
N ASN A 264 -2.53 10.90 -31.18
CA ASN A 264 -3.38 10.33 -30.14
C ASN A 264 -2.52 10.02 -28.90
N ALA A 265 -2.82 10.69 -27.78
CA ALA A 265 -2.04 10.52 -26.56
C ALA A 265 -2.21 9.13 -25.94
N VAL A 266 -3.38 8.50 -26.12
CA VAL A 266 -3.64 7.15 -25.63
C VAL A 266 -2.77 6.13 -26.37
N GLU A 267 -2.58 6.31 -27.67
CA GLU A 267 -1.71 5.44 -28.46
C GLU A 267 -0.22 5.69 -28.17
N ALA A 268 0.18 6.95 -27.94
CA ALA A 268 1.59 7.30 -27.73
C ALA A 268 2.09 6.97 -26.32
N ILE A 269 1.22 7.10 -25.31
CA ILE A 269 1.61 7.07 -23.90
C ILE A 269 0.85 5.99 -23.13
N GLY A 270 -0.47 5.92 -23.31
CA GLY A 270 -1.33 4.95 -22.64
C GLY A 270 -2.66 5.55 -22.20
N VAL A 271 -3.53 4.68 -21.66
CA VAL A 271 -4.87 5.05 -21.17
C VAL A 271 -4.79 6.19 -20.14
N GLY A 272 -5.77 7.09 -20.18
CA GLY A 272 -5.88 8.25 -19.29
C GLY A 272 -5.20 9.51 -19.80
N TRP A 273 -4.27 9.41 -20.76
CA TRP A 273 -3.66 10.59 -21.37
C TRP A 273 -4.57 11.21 -22.43
N VAL A 274 -4.75 12.53 -22.33
CA VAL A 274 -5.57 13.34 -23.22
C VAL A 274 -4.67 14.35 -23.94
N ASN A 275 -4.74 14.34 -25.28
CA ASN A 275 -4.26 15.44 -26.11
C ASN A 275 -5.46 16.21 -26.66
N PRO A 276 -5.80 17.39 -26.10
CA PRO A 276 -6.95 18.16 -26.57
C PRO A 276 -6.76 18.72 -27.99
N TYR A 277 -5.56 18.59 -28.57
CA TYR A 277 -5.21 19.09 -29.90
C TYR A 277 -5.16 18.01 -30.98
N GLU A 278 -5.71 16.81 -30.74
CA GLU A 278 -5.70 15.68 -31.70
C GLU A 278 -6.19 16.04 -33.12
N THR A 279 -7.13 16.98 -33.24
CA THR A 279 -7.68 17.40 -34.53
C THR A 279 -6.77 18.35 -35.31
N ILE A 280 -5.81 18.97 -34.62
CA ILE A 280 -4.81 19.85 -35.20
C ILE A 280 -3.59 18.97 -35.45
N ASN A 281 -3.55 18.34 -36.64
CA ASN A 281 -2.61 17.32 -37.15
C ASN A 281 -1.09 17.60 -37.02
N ALA A 282 -0.69 18.61 -36.26
CA ALA A 282 0.66 19.12 -36.18
C ALA A 282 1.34 18.89 -34.83
N PHE A 283 0.58 18.68 -33.74
CA PHE A 283 1.18 18.35 -32.44
C PHE A 283 1.39 16.84 -32.32
N ARG A 284 2.65 16.41 -32.31
CA ARG A 284 3.05 15.02 -32.33
C ARG A 284 3.73 14.65 -31.01
N ILE A 285 3.36 13.48 -30.51
CA ILE A 285 3.91 12.88 -29.31
C ILE A 285 4.72 11.67 -29.75
N ALA A 286 5.98 11.59 -29.34
CA ALA A 286 6.86 10.49 -29.67
C ALA A 286 7.49 9.87 -28.43
N ARG A 287 7.37 8.56 -28.28
CA ARG A 287 8.12 7.79 -27.27
C ARG A 287 9.50 7.42 -27.79
N LYS A 288 10.54 7.56 -26.98
CA LYS A 288 11.90 7.15 -27.32
C LYS A 288 12.64 6.61 -26.09
N GLY A 289 12.54 5.29 -25.87
CA GLY A 289 12.95 4.70 -24.60
C GLY A 289 12.13 5.31 -23.48
N ASP A 290 12.82 5.74 -22.43
CA ASP A 290 12.23 6.31 -21.21
C ASP A 290 11.89 7.81 -21.35
N GLU A 291 12.06 8.39 -22.55
CA GLU A 291 11.81 9.80 -22.83
C GLU A 291 10.56 10.00 -23.69
N LEU A 292 9.74 11.00 -23.33
CA LEU A 292 8.59 11.47 -24.09
C LEU A 292 8.92 12.77 -24.83
N ASN A 293 8.83 12.79 -26.14
CA ASN A 293 9.17 13.93 -26.99
C ASN A 293 7.93 14.59 -27.58
N PHE A 294 7.80 15.90 -27.40
CA PHE A 294 6.75 16.72 -27.99
C PHE A 294 7.34 17.52 -29.14
N ASP A 295 6.70 17.44 -30.29
CA ASP A 295 7.04 18.19 -31.50
C ASP A 295 5.79 18.92 -31.99
N ALA A 296 5.79 20.25 -31.87
CA ALA A 296 4.72 21.11 -32.35
C ALA A 296 5.15 21.87 -33.62
N PRO A 297 4.21 22.31 -34.46
CA PRO A 297 4.54 23.07 -35.67
C PRO A 297 5.16 24.43 -35.34
N ALA A 298 6.08 24.90 -36.19
CA ALA A 298 6.74 26.19 -36.02
C ALA A 298 5.81 27.41 -36.24
N ASP A 299 4.69 27.22 -36.95
CA ASP A 299 3.87 28.31 -37.49
C ASP A 299 2.60 28.62 -36.68
N ILE A 300 2.41 27.98 -35.52
CA ILE A 300 1.20 28.12 -34.71
C ILE A 300 1.59 28.64 -33.32
N ASP A 301 1.13 29.86 -32.99
CA ASP A 301 1.22 30.41 -31.64
C ASP A 301 0.08 29.84 -30.78
N MET A 302 0.34 28.66 -30.21
CA MET A 302 -0.60 27.96 -29.34
C MET A 302 0.11 27.38 -28.12
N ASN A 303 -0.62 27.35 -27.01
CA ASN A 303 -0.25 26.58 -25.83
C ASN A 303 -0.57 25.11 -26.13
N TYR A 304 0.45 24.26 -26.12
CA TYR A 304 0.28 22.82 -26.23
C TYR A 304 0.39 22.21 -24.84
N MET A 305 -0.50 21.27 -24.58
CA MET A 305 -0.47 20.47 -23.37
C MET A 305 -0.98 19.07 -23.66
N ILE A 306 -0.56 18.17 -22.81
CA ILE A 306 -1.28 16.91 -22.58
C ILE A 306 -1.45 16.75 -21.08
N TYR A 307 -2.49 16.06 -20.67
CA TYR A 307 -2.76 15.80 -19.26
C TYR A 307 -3.28 14.39 -19.08
N ASN A 308 -3.20 13.88 -17.86
CA ASN A 308 -3.68 12.55 -17.55
C ASN A 308 -4.89 12.63 -16.62
N THR A 309 -6.01 12.03 -17.02
CA THR A 309 -7.27 12.06 -16.24
C THR A 309 -7.23 11.16 -15.00
N GLY A 310 -6.28 10.24 -14.90
CA GLY A 310 -5.95 9.52 -13.67
C GLY A 310 -5.03 10.30 -12.73
N LEU A 311 -4.50 11.45 -13.16
CA LEU A 311 -3.69 12.34 -12.32
C LEU A 311 -4.54 13.45 -11.71
N ALA A 312 -5.62 13.08 -11.04
CA ALA A 312 -6.49 14.02 -10.35
C ALA A 312 -5.80 14.59 -9.10
N MET A 313 -5.53 15.88 -9.08
CA MET A 313 -5.03 16.67 -7.94
C MET A 313 -6.13 16.92 -6.87
N ASN A 314 -7.25 16.19 -6.96
CA ASN A 314 -8.47 16.34 -6.16
C ASN A 314 -9.05 14.98 -5.71
N ALA A 315 -8.30 13.89 -5.76
CA ALA A 315 -8.86 12.55 -5.54
C ALA A 315 -9.34 12.28 -4.09
N GLY A 316 -9.05 13.19 -3.14
CA GLY A 316 -9.56 13.11 -1.77
C GLY A 316 -10.98 13.69 -1.60
N THR A 317 -11.71 13.20 -0.59
CA THR A 317 -13.08 13.62 -0.23
C THR A 317 -13.22 15.13 0.10
N ALA A 318 -12.12 15.84 0.34
CA ALA A 318 -12.11 17.26 0.66
C ALA A 318 -12.20 18.19 -0.58
N GLY A 319 -11.88 17.71 -1.79
CA GLY A 319 -12.10 18.44 -3.06
C GLY A 319 -11.50 19.86 -3.15
N ASP A 320 -10.53 20.21 -2.31
CA ASP A 320 -10.03 21.58 -2.14
C ASP A 320 -8.75 21.89 -2.92
N GLY A 321 -8.23 20.94 -3.70
CA GLY A 321 -7.05 21.12 -4.54
C GLY A 321 -5.73 21.20 -3.78
N THR A 322 -5.68 20.66 -2.56
CA THR A 322 -4.50 20.69 -1.67
C THR A 322 -3.81 19.33 -1.55
N ASN A 323 -2.67 19.33 -0.85
CA ASN A 323 -1.83 18.17 -0.53
C ASN A 323 -1.41 17.36 -1.76
N TRP A 324 -0.77 18.01 -2.72
CA TRP A 324 -0.16 17.31 -3.85
C TRP A 324 1.19 17.88 -4.21
N MET A 325 2.02 17.04 -4.82
CA MET A 325 3.31 17.35 -5.40
C MET A 325 3.39 16.76 -6.80
N PHE A 326 3.66 17.60 -7.79
CA PHE A 326 3.91 17.20 -9.16
C PHE A 326 5.37 17.46 -9.52
N THR A 327 6.07 16.42 -9.97
CA THR A 327 7.43 16.53 -10.47
C THR A 327 7.51 16.10 -11.94
N ALA A 328 8.42 16.70 -12.71
CA ALA A 328 8.79 16.20 -14.03
C ALA A 328 10.17 16.72 -14.44
N ASP A 329 10.92 15.90 -15.17
CA ASP A 329 12.12 16.34 -15.86
C ASP A 329 11.77 16.88 -17.25
N VAL A 330 12.28 18.05 -17.59
CA VAL A 330 11.96 18.76 -18.83
C VAL A 330 13.24 19.26 -19.49
N ARG A 331 13.34 19.03 -20.80
CA ARG A 331 14.44 19.49 -21.67
C ARG A 331 13.88 20.00 -22.98
N THR A 332 14.07 21.27 -23.30
CA THR A 332 13.78 21.77 -24.65
C THR A 332 14.97 21.55 -25.59
N LYS A 333 14.75 21.30 -26.88
CA LYS A 333 15.85 21.26 -27.87
C LYS A 333 16.20 22.62 -28.46
N ASN A 334 15.25 23.55 -28.48
CA ASN A 334 15.41 24.85 -29.15
C ASN A 334 15.48 26.01 -28.16
N ILE A 335 16.26 27.02 -28.51
CA ILE A 335 16.33 28.29 -27.78
C ILE A 335 15.02 29.06 -28.00
N GLY A 336 14.51 29.73 -26.97
CA GLY A 336 13.32 30.56 -27.03
C GLY A 336 12.00 29.81 -26.84
N THR A 337 12.03 28.47 -26.83
CA THR A 337 10.88 27.63 -26.51
C THR A 337 10.59 27.66 -25.01
N TYR A 338 9.29 27.71 -24.67
CA TYR A 338 8.83 27.51 -23.31
C TYR A 338 8.41 26.05 -23.11
N ALA A 339 8.90 25.42 -22.06
CA ALA A 339 8.40 24.10 -21.65
C ALA A 339 8.39 23.99 -20.13
N GLY A 340 7.59 23.05 -19.64
CA GLY A 340 7.48 22.78 -18.21
C GLY A 340 6.29 21.89 -17.89
N VAL A 341 5.70 22.13 -16.73
CA VAL A 341 4.58 21.34 -16.21
C VAL A 341 3.30 22.16 -16.18
N ALA A 342 2.17 21.51 -16.44
CA ALA A 342 0.84 22.07 -16.23
C ALA A 342 0.16 21.35 -15.05
N PHE A 343 -0.63 22.10 -14.29
CA PHE A 343 -1.28 21.61 -13.09
C PHE A 343 -2.60 22.35 -12.84
N ASN A 344 -3.46 21.75 -12.01
CA ASN A 344 -4.84 22.15 -11.81
C ASN A 344 -5.58 22.37 -13.15
N ILE A 345 -5.38 21.44 -14.09
CA ILE A 345 -5.96 21.50 -15.43
C ILE A 345 -7.45 21.16 -15.34
N GLN A 346 -8.31 22.09 -15.72
CA GLN A 346 -9.76 21.89 -15.83
C GLN A 346 -10.14 21.50 -17.26
N ASP A 347 -9.53 22.19 -18.23
CA ASP A 347 -9.63 21.96 -19.66
C ASP A 347 -8.45 22.65 -20.38
N GLU A 348 -8.37 22.53 -21.70
CA GLU A 348 -7.29 23.10 -22.52
C GLU A 348 -7.20 24.64 -22.51
N ASN A 349 -8.21 25.32 -21.94
CA ASN A 349 -8.33 26.76 -21.84
C ASN A 349 -8.22 27.26 -20.40
N ASN A 350 -8.18 26.38 -19.39
CA ASN A 350 -8.27 26.71 -17.96
C ASN A 350 -7.29 25.85 -17.14
N PHE A 351 -6.11 26.39 -16.84
CA PHE A 351 -5.03 25.68 -16.14
C PHE A 351 -3.94 26.62 -15.61
N TYR A 352 -3.03 26.10 -14.79
CA TYR A 352 -1.75 26.75 -14.49
C TYR A 352 -0.58 26.02 -15.14
N ALA A 353 0.50 26.74 -15.43
CA ALA A 353 1.74 26.13 -15.88
C ALA A 353 2.96 26.79 -15.22
N LEU A 354 3.91 25.95 -14.79
CA LEU A 354 5.26 26.36 -14.44
C LEU A 354 6.16 26.05 -15.63
N ARG A 355 6.83 27.07 -16.17
CA ARG A 355 7.59 26.95 -17.43
C ARG A 355 8.89 27.73 -17.40
N ILE A 356 9.89 27.27 -18.14
CA ILE A 356 11.14 28.01 -18.42
C ILE A 356 11.21 28.39 -19.88
N LYS A 357 11.86 29.52 -20.20
CA LYS A 357 12.22 29.88 -21.58
C LYS A 357 13.70 29.63 -21.83
N THR A 358 13.97 28.63 -22.66
CA THR A 358 15.33 28.17 -22.94
C THR A 358 16.20 29.22 -23.59
N GLY A 359 17.46 29.32 -23.15
CA GLY A 359 18.42 30.33 -23.59
C GLY A 359 18.25 31.68 -22.89
N THR A 360 17.37 31.76 -21.88
CA THR A 360 17.15 32.96 -21.06
C THR A 360 17.11 32.60 -19.59
N THR A 361 17.06 33.60 -18.70
CA THR A 361 16.81 33.41 -17.27
C THR A 361 15.31 33.40 -16.93
N GLN A 362 14.40 33.35 -17.89
CA GLN A 362 12.97 33.46 -17.60
C GLN A 362 12.41 32.12 -17.12
N ALA A 363 11.84 32.13 -15.92
CA ALA A 363 10.95 31.10 -15.42
C ALA A 363 9.65 31.78 -14.95
N GLN A 364 8.52 31.16 -15.24
CA GLN A 364 7.21 31.76 -15.03
C GLN A 364 6.23 30.74 -14.47
N VAL A 365 5.45 31.18 -13.49
CA VAL A 365 4.12 30.60 -13.23
C VAL A 365 3.09 31.44 -13.97
N VAL A 366 2.40 30.80 -14.90
CA VAL A 366 1.33 31.42 -15.67
C VAL A 366 0.00 30.75 -15.34
N LYS A 367 -1.07 31.53 -15.43
CA LYS A 367 -2.45 31.04 -15.44
C LYS A 367 -3.05 31.27 -16.81
N VAL A 368 -3.76 30.29 -17.31
CA VAL A 368 -4.55 30.38 -18.54
C VAL A 368 -6.01 30.30 -18.13
N VAL A 369 -6.79 31.30 -18.53
CA VAL A 369 -8.23 31.39 -18.22
C VAL A 369 -8.95 31.71 -19.52
N ASN A 370 -9.86 30.85 -19.96
CA ASN A 370 -10.51 30.93 -21.26
C ASN A 370 -9.51 31.15 -22.42
N GLY A 371 -8.38 30.41 -22.37
CA GLY A 371 -7.31 30.47 -23.37
C GLY A 371 -6.40 31.70 -23.29
N SER A 372 -6.73 32.67 -22.44
CA SER A 372 -5.91 33.87 -22.24
C SER A 372 -4.85 33.64 -21.17
N ILE A 373 -3.59 33.85 -21.53
CA ILE A 373 -2.45 33.70 -20.63
C ILE A 373 -2.18 34.98 -19.83
N SER A 374 -1.94 34.83 -18.53
CA SER A 374 -1.45 35.90 -17.66
C SER A 374 -0.45 35.35 -16.66
N ASN A 375 0.49 36.17 -16.22
CA ASN A 375 1.42 35.76 -15.17
C ASN A 375 0.69 35.76 -13.82
N VAL A 376 0.99 34.80 -12.96
CA VAL A 376 0.64 34.90 -11.54
C VAL A 376 1.57 35.95 -10.93
N GLU A 377 1.04 36.96 -10.22
CA GLU A 377 1.75 38.22 -9.91
C GLU A 377 3.10 38.06 -9.18
N ALA A 378 3.30 36.95 -8.46
CA ALA A 378 4.57 36.60 -7.80
C ALA A 378 5.52 35.73 -8.65
N GLY A 379 5.09 35.21 -9.80
CA GLY A 379 5.72 34.08 -10.51
C GLY A 379 6.75 34.42 -11.59
N ASN A 380 7.07 35.69 -11.85
CA ASN A 380 8.13 36.08 -12.81
C ASN A 380 9.48 36.20 -12.10
N ALA A 381 10.06 35.10 -11.64
CA ALA A 381 11.43 35.13 -11.14
C ALA A 381 12.44 34.89 -12.26
N SER A 382 13.52 35.67 -12.20
CA SER A 382 14.70 35.39 -12.99
C SER A 382 15.43 34.20 -12.36
N MET A 383 15.66 33.14 -13.13
CA MET A 383 16.57 32.06 -12.76
C MET A 383 17.97 32.61 -12.48
N ILE A 384 18.70 31.97 -11.57
CA ILE A 384 20.09 32.33 -11.21
C ILE A 384 21.04 32.29 -12.43
N SER A 385 20.74 31.43 -13.42
CA SER A 385 21.49 31.32 -14.67
C SER A 385 20.57 31.09 -15.87
N ASN A 386 21.07 31.35 -17.08
CA ASN A 386 20.37 31.00 -18.30
C ASN A 386 20.07 29.50 -18.34
N SER A 387 18.84 29.16 -18.69
CA SER A 387 18.51 27.81 -19.11
C SER A 387 19.21 27.48 -20.44
N VAL A 388 19.67 26.26 -20.61
CA VAL A 388 20.49 25.82 -21.75
C VAL A 388 19.70 24.81 -22.59
N ALA A 389 19.62 25.03 -23.90
CA ALA A 389 18.98 24.08 -24.80
C ALA A 389 19.69 22.72 -24.76
N GLY A 390 18.92 21.63 -24.74
CA GLY A 390 19.43 20.28 -24.58
C GLY A 390 19.82 19.90 -23.15
N LYS A 391 19.67 20.80 -22.17
CA LYS A 391 19.86 20.50 -20.75
C LYS A 391 18.55 20.12 -20.08
N MET A 392 18.59 19.17 -19.15
CA MET A 392 17.42 18.65 -18.44
C MET A 392 17.28 19.33 -17.07
N TYR A 393 16.06 19.71 -16.74
CA TYR A 393 15.70 20.40 -15.51
C TYR A 393 14.55 19.65 -14.83
N THR A 394 14.65 19.47 -13.52
CA THR A 394 13.58 18.91 -12.70
C THR A 394 12.70 20.05 -12.21
N PHE A 395 11.42 19.96 -12.52
CA PHE A 395 10.36 20.82 -12.04
C PHE A 395 9.69 20.11 -10.88
N THR A 396 9.46 20.83 -9.78
CA THR A 396 8.62 20.37 -8.66
C THR A 396 7.63 21.48 -8.37
N VAL A 397 6.34 21.15 -8.33
CA VAL A 397 5.25 22.03 -7.94
C VAL A 397 4.47 21.34 -6.84
N SER A 398 4.16 22.02 -5.75
CA SER A 398 3.29 21.50 -4.71
C SER A 398 2.25 22.54 -4.28
N CYS A 399 1.18 22.03 -3.68
CA CYS A 399 0.11 22.83 -3.08
C CYS A 399 -0.25 22.19 -1.75
N ASP A 400 0.23 22.77 -0.65
CA ASP A 400 -0.04 22.24 0.70
C ASP A 400 -1.25 22.93 1.35
N SER A 401 -1.73 24.02 0.75
CA SER A 401 -2.90 24.76 1.22
C SER A 401 -3.61 25.42 0.05
N ALA A 402 -4.94 25.52 0.15
CA ALA A 402 -5.75 26.09 -0.91
C ALA A 402 -5.29 27.54 -1.17
N GLY A 403 -4.99 27.86 -2.41
CA GLY A 403 -4.54 29.21 -2.76
C GLY A 403 -3.02 29.40 -2.84
N THR A 404 -2.21 28.42 -2.40
CA THR A 404 -0.75 28.53 -2.36
C THR A 404 -0.10 27.51 -3.27
N ILE A 405 0.84 27.97 -4.10
CA ILE A 405 1.63 27.12 -4.97
C ILE A 405 3.10 27.35 -4.63
N ASP A 406 3.76 26.26 -4.26
CA ASP A 406 5.20 26.19 -4.06
C ASP A 406 5.84 25.51 -5.25
N TYR A 407 7.00 26.01 -5.67
CA TYR A 407 7.73 25.33 -6.71
C TYR A 407 9.24 25.50 -6.62
N THR A 408 9.93 24.54 -7.20
CA THR A 408 11.37 24.59 -7.44
C THR A 408 11.71 24.17 -8.86
N ILE A 409 12.73 24.79 -9.42
CA ILE A 409 13.36 24.35 -10.67
C ILE A 409 14.83 24.09 -10.39
N THR A 410 15.26 22.85 -10.64
CA THR A 410 16.62 22.40 -10.37
C THR A 410 17.21 21.80 -11.64
N GLU A 411 18.49 21.98 -11.89
CA GLU A 411 19.17 21.23 -12.97
C GLU A 411 19.25 19.75 -12.59
N LYS A 412 18.87 18.83 -13.50
CA LYS A 412 18.86 17.38 -13.19
C LYS A 412 20.24 16.92 -12.74
N GLY A 413 20.30 16.27 -11.58
CA GLY A 413 21.55 15.80 -10.94
C GLY A 413 22.33 16.87 -10.17
N SER A 414 21.83 18.10 -10.09
CA SER A 414 22.37 19.19 -9.27
C SER A 414 21.54 19.39 -8.01
N SER A 415 22.15 19.89 -6.93
CA SER A 415 21.43 20.41 -5.76
C SER A 415 21.16 21.92 -5.84
N THR A 416 21.61 22.58 -6.92
CA THR A 416 21.44 24.01 -7.10
C THR A 416 20.03 24.33 -7.56
N VAL A 417 19.22 24.88 -6.65
CA VAL A 417 17.90 25.42 -6.95
C VAL A 417 18.08 26.69 -7.78
N LEU A 418 17.64 26.66 -9.03
CA LEU A 418 17.77 27.79 -9.97
C LEU A 418 16.67 28.83 -9.77
N ASN A 419 15.55 28.40 -9.19
CA ASN A 419 14.41 29.25 -8.85
C ASN A 419 13.54 28.55 -7.79
N GLN A 420 13.11 29.31 -6.79
CA GLN A 420 12.16 28.89 -5.77
C GLN A 420 11.29 30.09 -5.42
N ILE A 421 9.97 29.93 -5.47
CA ILE A 421 9.03 30.91 -4.96
C ILE A 421 7.94 30.18 -4.19
N VAL A 422 7.66 30.71 -2.99
CA VAL A 422 6.42 30.45 -2.27
C VAL A 422 5.44 31.52 -2.71
N SER A 423 4.46 31.18 -3.53
CA SER A 423 3.51 32.15 -4.07
C SER A 423 2.14 31.96 -3.44
N SER A 424 1.66 32.98 -2.72
CA SER A 424 0.25 33.12 -2.39
C SER A 424 -0.48 33.67 -3.62
N ALA A 425 -1.24 32.85 -4.32
CA ALA A 425 -2.12 33.33 -5.37
C ALA A 425 -3.35 33.95 -4.69
N SER A 426 -3.37 35.28 -4.56
CA SER A 426 -4.42 36.04 -3.87
C SER A 426 -5.85 35.91 -4.47
N SER A 427 -6.00 35.11 -5.53
CA SER A 427 -7.28 34.70 -6.10
C SER A 427 -7.06 33.42 -6.94
N VAL A 428 -6.93 32.25 -6.31
CA VAL A 428 -6.92 30.99 -7.08
C VAL A 428 -8.30 30.78 -7.69
N VAL A 429 -8.32 30.49 -8.99
CA VAL A 429 -9.54 30.30 -9.80
C VAL A 429 -9.83 28.82 -10.04
N PHE A 430 -8.86 27.93 -9.80
CA PHE A 430 -8.97 26.50 -10.06
C PHE A 430 -8.54 25.70 -8.83
N ASP A 431 -9.51 25.10 -8.16
CA ASP A 431 -9.29 24.19 -7.03
C ASP A 431 -9.18 22.76 -7.58
N GLY A 432 -7.95 22.26 -7.58
CA GLY A 432 -7.49 20.99 -8.16
C GLY A 432 -7.67 20.86 -9.67
N GLY A 433 -7.90 19.65 -10.19
CA GLY A 433 -7.89 19.33 -11.63
C GLY A 433 -6.90 18.22 -11.95
N TYR A 434 -6.30 18.25 -13.14
CA TYR A 434 -5.32 17.25 -13.58
C TYR A 434 -3.88 17.77 -13.66
N GLY A 435 -2.91 16.86 -13.53
CA GLY A 435 -1.51 17.10 -13.87
C GLY A 435 -1.19 16.83 -15.33
N GLY A 436 -0.26 17.61 -15.91
CA GLY A 436 0.10 17.51 -17.31
C GLY A 436 1.43 18.13 -17.69
N LEU A 437 1.77 18.02 -18.97
CA LEU A 437 3.03 18.50 -19.55
C LEU A 437 2.74 19.68 -20.48
N TYR A 438 3.61 20.68 -20.47
CA TYR A 438 3.36 21.95 -21.13
C TYR A 438 4.46 22.32 -22.14
N LEU A 439 4.06 22.80 -23.31
CA LEU A 439 4.92 23.31 -24.37
C LEU A 439 4.30 24.57 -25.00
N TRP A 440 5.08 25.63 -25.14
CA TRP A 440 4.68 26.82 -25.89
C TRP A 440 5.84 27.37 -26.72
N HIS A 441 5.49 27.92 -27.88
CA HIS A 441 6.45 28.57 -28.76
C HIS A 441 6.01 30.00 -29.03
N GLY A 442 6.85 30.95 -28.67
CA GLY A 442 6.64 32.35 -29.03
C GLY A 442 6.90 32.61 -30.51
N GLU A 443 6.33 33.71 -31.01
CA GLU A 443 6.26 34.08 -32.42
C GLU A 443 7.50 33.75 -33.29
N SER A 444 7.27 32.97 -34.36
CA SER A 444 8.02 32.93 -35.62
C SER A 444 9.55 32.76 -35.58
N SER A 445 10.08 31.89 -34.72
CA SER A 445 11.52 31.58 -34.74
C SER A 445 11.96 30.68 -35.92
N GLY A 446 11.03 30.22 -36.74
CA GLY A 446 11.29 29.36 -37.91
C GLY A 446 11.69 27.92 -37.56
N SER A 447 11.66 27.54 -36.28
CA SER A 447 11.95 26.18 -35.79
C SER A 447 10.77 25.63 -35.00
N SER A 448 10.40 24.38 -35.24
CA SER A 448 9.37 23.68 -34.47
C SER A 448 9.74 23.64 -32.98
N PRO A 449 8.90 24.06 -32.04
CA PRO A 449 9.16 23.80 -30.63
C PRO A 449 9.28 22.31 -30.37
N GLU A 450 10.35 21.93 -29.68
CA GLU A 450 10.58 20.54 -29.29
C GLU A 450 11.00 20.48 -27.83
N ALA A 451 10.33 19.62 -27.06
CA ALA A 451 10.62 19.38 -25.65
C ALA A 451 10.55 17.88 -25.34
N VAL A 452 11.42 17.46 -24.43
CA VAL A 452 11.51 16.11 -23.91
C VAL A 452 11.15 16.12 -22.45
N PHE A 453 10.32 15.16 -22.06
CA PHE A 453 9.82 14.94 -20.72
C PHE A 453 10.21 13.54 -20.24
N ASP A 454 10.49 13.40 -18.95
CA ASP A 454 10.95 12.17 -18.30
C ASP A 454 10.61 12.26 -16.80
N ASN A 455 10.58 11.14 -16.08
CA ASN A 455 10.37 11.03 -14.63
C ASN A 455 9.24 11.93 -14.09
N PHE A 456 8.12 12.02 -14.80
CA PHE A 456 6.98 12.77 -14.26
C PHE A 456 6.28 11.92 -13.19
N LYS A 457 5.94 12.54 -12.07
CA LYS A 457 5.28 11.89 -10.94
C LYS A 457 4.29 12.87 -10.34
N LEU A 458 3.04 12.46 -10.18
CA LEU A 458 2.10 13.15 -9.29
C LEU A 458 1.96 12.30 -8.03
N GLN A 459 2.25 12.93 -6.90
CA GLN A 459 2.04 12.37 -5.59
C GLN A 459 0.96 13.20 -4.91
N VAL A 460 -0.20 12.60 -4.64
CA VAL A 460 -1.08 13.15 -3.60
C VAL A 460 -0.31 12.93 -2.32
N LEU A 461 0.11 14.02 -1.70
CA LEU A 461 0.70 13.94 -0.37
C LEU A 461 -0.42 13.46 0.55
N PRO A 462 -0.16 12.49 1.45
CA PRO A 462 -1.14 12.22 2.49
C PRO A 462 -1.50 13.57 3.08
N ALA A 463 -2.80 13.85 3.22
CA ALA A 463 -3.23 15.01 3.98
C ALA A 463 -2.36 14.98 5.23
N VAL A 464 -1.54 16.01 5.43
CA VAL A 464 -0.83 16.13 6.68
C VAL A 464 -1.99 16.21 7.66
N LEU A 465 -2.26 15.08 8.33
CA LEU A 465 -3.20 15.05 9.43
C LEU A 465 -2.52 15.98 10.40
N GLU A 466 -2.93 17.25 10.36
CA GLU A 466 -2.55 18.27 11.30
C GLU A 466 -2.77 17.60 12.64
N LEU A 467 -1.66 17.18 13.25
CA LEU A 467 -1.69 16.47 14.52
C LEU A 467 -2.52 17.37 15.42
N ASN A 468 -3.69 16.88 15.81
CA ASN A 468 -4.61 17.67 16.62
C ASN A 468 -4.07 17.71 18.05
N THR A 469 -2.85 18.24 18.24
CA THR A 469 -2.16 18.39 19.51
C THR A 469 -3.12 18.85 20.60
N TYR A 470 -2.76 18.65 21.86
CA TYR A 470 -3.62 19.10 22.95
C TYR A 470 -4.03 20.58 22.81
N SER A 471 -3.11 21.46 22.38
CA SER A 471 -3.41 22.89 22.16
C SER A 471 -4.46 23.09 21.07
N THR A 472 -4.34 22.42 19.92
CA THR A 472 -5.31 22.55 18.83
C THR A 472 -6.64 21.89 19.16
N TRP A 473 -6.63 20.82 19.96
CA TRP A 473 -7.84 20.14 20.43
C TRP A 473 -8.59 21.01 21.45
N ILE A 474 -7.91 21.55 22.46
CA ILE A 474 -8.56 22.36 23.51
C ILE A 474 -9.10 23.69 22.98
N ASP A 475 -8.47 24.26 21.93
CA ASP A 475 -8.93 25.48 21.24
C ASP A 475 -10.33 25.30 20.58
N GLN A 476 -10.76 24.06 20.35
CA GLN A 476 -12.11 23.75 19.86
C GLN A 476 -13.19 23.97 20.92
N TYR A 477 -12.78 24.18 22.19
CA TYR A 477 -13.65 24.40 23.34
C TYR A 477 -13.42 25.80 23.96
N PRO A 478 -13.67 26.90 23.21
CA PRO A 478 -13.37 28.25 23.67
C PRO A 478 -14.15 28.68 24.92
N MET A 479 -15.20 27.95 25.29
CA MET A 479 -16.00 28.17 26.50
C MET A 479 -15.31 27.75 27.80
N LEU A 480 -14.24 26.96 27.73
CA LEU A 480 -13.48 26.53 28.92
C LEU A 480 -12.73 27.68 29.59
N GLY A 481 -12.34 28.70 28.81
CA GLY A 481 -11.64 29.88 29.33
C GLY A 481 -10.33 29.50 30.04
N GLU A 482 -10.26 29.81 31.34
CA GLU A 482 -9.09 29.51 32.18
C GLU A 482 -8.99 28.04 32.60
N SER A 483 -10.04 27.23 32.42
CA SER A 483 -10.08 25.80 32.77
C SER A 483 -9.62 24.88 31.63
N SER A 484 -8.64 25.33 30.84
CA SER A 484 -8.11 24.63 29.66
C SER A 484 -6.77 23.93 29.92
N GLY A 485 -6.27 23.94 31.15
CA GLY A 485 -5.03 23.26 31.53
C GLY A 485 -5.18 21.75 31.61
N TYR A 486 -4.07 21.01 31.46
CA TYR A 486 -4.02 19.54 31.46
C TYR A 486 -4.72 18.88 32.65
N ALA A 487 -4.60 19.48 33.83
CA ALA A 487 -5.11 18.95 35.09
C ALA A 487 -6.50 19.49 35.47
N ASP A 488 -7.07 20.39 34.67
CA ASP A 488 -8.40 20.92 34.92
C ASP A 488 -9.46 19.87 34.56
N ASP A 489 -10.55 19.87 35.33
CA ASP A 489 -11.74 19.02 35.18
C ASP A 489 -12.96 19.97 35.18
N PRO A 490 -13.27 20.60 34.03
CA PRO A 490 -14.24 21.70 33.97
C PRO A 490 -15.69 21.25 34.20
N ASP A 491 -16.02 20.01 33.84
CA ASP A 491 -17.35 19.42 33.93
C ASP A 491 -17.57 18.53 35.16
N GLN A 492 -16.52 18.31 35.96
CA GLN A 492 -16.50 17.65 37.26
C GLN A 492 -16.89 16.18 37.22
N ASP A 493 -16.52 15.49 36.14
CA ASP A 493 -16.80 14.07 35.97
C ASP A 493 -15.64 13.14 36.38
N SER A 494 -14.58 13.74 36.92
CA SER A 494 -13.34 13.10 37.38
C SER A 494 -12.37 12.70 36.27
N MET A 495 -12.58 13.13 35.03
CA MET A 495 -11.57 13.14 33.99
C MET A 495 -11.01 14.54 33.82
N ASN A 496 -9.68 14.66 33.82
CA ASN A 496 -9.04 15.92 33.50
C ASN A 496 -8.86 16.06 31.98
N ASN A 497 -8.65 17.28 31.51
CA ASN A 497 -8.52 17.57 30.08
C ASN A 497 -7.46 16.71 29.36
N LEU A 498 -6.34 16.34 30.02
CA LEU A 498 -5.36 15.44 29.41
C LEU A 498 -5.92 14.03 29.18
N LEU A 499 -6.66 13.49 30.16
CA LEU A 499 -7.29 12.19 30.04
C LEU A 499 -8.42 12.22 29.00
N GLU A 500 -9.20 13.30 28.96
CA GLU A 500 -10.20 13.57 27.92
C GLU A 500 -9.57 13.55 26.51
N TYR A 501 -8.50 14.32 26.32
CA TYR A 501 -7.76 14.39 25.06
C TYR A 501 -7.25 13.03 24.59
N ALA A 502 -6.71 12.25 25.53
CA ALA A 502 -6.09 10.96 25.24
C ALA A 502 -7.10 9.83 25.01
N LEU A 503 -8.26 9.89 25.65
CA LEU A 503 -9.30 8.84 25.54
C LEU A 503 -10.46 9.23 24.62
N GLY A 504 -10.48 10.46 24.10
CA GLY A 504 -11.48 10.92 23.13
C GLY A 504 -12.80 11.37 23.74
N GLY A 505 -12.80 11.90 24.97
CA GLY A 505 -14.00 12.46 25.57
C GLY A 505 -14.15 13.98 25.38
N ASN A 506 -15.10 14.58 26.09
CA ASN A 506 -15.49 15.98 25.93
C ASN A 506 -15.34 16.79 27.23
N PRO A 507 -14.39 17.75 27.30
CA PRO A 507 -14.09 18.51 28.53
C PRO A 507 -15.23 19.46 28.98
N THR A 508 -16.34 19.53 28.23
CA THR A 508 -17.51 20.36 28.54
C THR A 508 -18.74 19.53 28.93
N GLY A 509 -18.66 18.20 28.92
CA GLY A 509 -19.81 17.34 29.11
C GLY A 509 -19.44 16.03 29.79
N SER A 510 -20.00 15.84 31.00
CA SER A 510 -19.78 14.67 31.85
C SER A 510 -20.07 13.33 31.13
N ASP A 511 -19.04 12.75 30.52
CA ASP A 511 -19.08 11.56 29.67
C ASP A 511 -18.07 10.48 30.08
N ALA A 512 -17.38 10.66 31.22
CA ALA A 512 -16.45 9.70 31.80
C ALA A 512 -17.01 8.28 31.90
N ALA A 513 -18.31 8.09 32.09
CA ALA A 513 -18.93 6.76 32.15
C ALA A 513 -18.85 5.97 30.83
N SER A 514 -18.74 6.65 29.69
CA SER A 514 -18.56 6.05 28.36
C SER A 514 -17.10 5.97 27.90
N VAL A 515 -16.24 6.84 28.44
CA VAL A 515 -14.86 6.99 27.97
C VAL A 515 -13.85 6.27 28.86
N LEU A 516 -14.08 6.23 30.17
CA LEU A 516 -13.15 5.59 31.11
C LEU A 516 -13.01 4.08 30.85
N PRO A 517 -11.83 3.50 31.19
CA PRO A 517 -11.60 2.08 31.04
C PRO A 517 -12.64 1.21 31.75
N VAL A 518 -13.06 0.14 31.08
CA VAL A 518 -14.00 -0.86 31.59
C VAL A 518 -13.26 -2.16 31.91
N PHE A 519 -13.83 -2.97 32.80
CA PHE A 519 -13.28 -4.28 33.12
C PHE A 519 -14.35 -5.38 33.06
N SER A 520 -13.89 -6.59 32.74
CA SER A 520 -14.71 -7.80 32.79
C SER A 520 -13.90 -8.98 33.31
N ILE A 521 -14.58 -10.07 33.71
CA ILE A 521 -13.94 -11.33 34.10
C ILE A 521 -14.37 -12.38 33.08
N GLY A 522 -13.42 -13.14 32.56
CA GLY A 522 -13.68 -14.25 31.65
C GLY A 522 -12.74 -15.42 31.90
N GLU A 523 -13.12 -16.58 31.38
CA GLU A 523 -12.31 -17.80 31.45
C GLU A 523 -11.60 -18.01 30.11
N ASP A 524 -10.28 -18.17 30.14
CA ASP A 524 -9.45 -18.51 28.98
C ASP A 524 -8.41 -19.54 29.39
N GLY A 525 -8.32 -20.64 28.63
CA GLY A 525 -7.44 -21.77 28.95
C GLY A 525 -7.72 -22.43 30.31
N GLY A 526 -8.96 -22.39 30.80
CA GLY A 526 -9.33 -22.95 32.11
C GLY A 526 -8.89 -22.10 33.31
N SER A 527 -8.44 -20.87 33.09
CA SER A 527 -8.07 -19.89 34.13
C SER A 527 -8.95 -18.65 34.04
N ASN A 528 -9.26 -18.04 35.19
CA ASN A 528 -10.01 -16.78 35.24
C ASN A 528 -9.07 -15.59 35.04
N TRP A 529 -9.44 -14.70 34.14
CA TRP A 529 -8.72 -13.48 33.80
C TRP A 529 -9.58 -12.26 34.06
N LEU A 530 -8.96 -11.19 34.54
CA LEU A 530 -9.54 -9.85 34.50
C LEU A 530 -9.10 -9.19 33.20
N TYR A 531 -10.05 -8.85 32.35
CA TYR A 531 -9.83 -8.08 31.13
C TYR A 531 -10.06 -6.61 31.43
N TYR A 532 -9.10 -5.77 31.03
CA TYR A 532 -9.15 -4.33 31.22
C TYR A 532 -9.02 -3.66 29.85
N THR A 533 -10.07 -2.96 29.44
CA THR A 533 -10.22 -2.38 28.11
C THR A 533 -10.30 -0.87 28.20
N TYR A 534 -9.50 -0.16 27.40
CA TYR A 534 -9.43 1.30 27.37
C TYR A 534 -9.32 1.82 25.92
N ILE A 535 -9.65 3.09 25.70
CA ILE A 535 -9.52 3.75 24.40
C ILE A 535 -8.10 4.33 24.29
N ARG A 536 -7.47 4.22 23.12
CA ARG A 536 -6.15 4.80 22.82
C ARG A 536 -6.22 5.49 21.46
N ARG A 537 -5.53 6.62 21.30
CA ARG A 537 -5.35 7.24 19.98
C ARG A 537 -4.45 6.38 19.09
N LEU A 538 -4.83 6.20 17.82
CA LEU A 538 -4.04 5.45 16.84
C LEU A 538 -2.68 6.10 16.57
N ASP A 539 -2.61 7.43 16.67
CA ASP A 539 -1.42 8.28 16.45
C ASP A 539 -0.78 8.76 17.78
N ALA A 540 -0.99 8.01 18.88
CA ALA A 540 -0.50 8.37 20.21
C ALA A 540 1.00 8.74 20.24
N ALA A 541 1.85 7.98 19.56
CA ALA A 541 3.30 8.22 19.53
C ALA A 541 3.67 9.55 18.86
N ASP A 542 2.98 9.89 17.76
CA ASP A 542 3.20 11.15 17.03
C ASP A 542 2.73 12.36 17.86
N ARG A 543 1.75 12.14 18.74
CA ARG A 543 1.26 13.11 19.74
C ARG A 543 2.07 13.13 21.03
N GLN A 544 3.14 12.35 21.13
CA GLN A 544 3.94 12.21 22.35
C GLN A 544 3.13 11.72 23.57
N LEU A 545 2.04 11.00 23.32
CA LEU A 545 1.23 10.34 24.35
C LEU A 545 1.79 8.95 24.64
N SER A 546 1.85 8.59 25.92
CA SER A 546 2.12 7.21 26.35
C SER A 546 0.98 6.69 27.20
N TYR A 547 0.69 5.39 27.08
CA TYR A 547 -0.37 4.68 27.81
C TYR A 547 0.27 3.50 28.53
N THR A 548 0.21 3.49 29.85
CA THR A 548 0.76 2.40 30.66
C THR A 548 -0.31 1.88 31.60
N VAL A 549 -0.71 0.62 31.44
CA VAL A 549 -1.51 -0.05 32.46
C VAL A 549 -0.55 -0.60 33.53
N VAL A 550 -0.78 -0.21 34.76
CA VAL A 550 -0.01 -0.66 35.92
C VAL A 550 -0.90 -1.42 36.90
N SER A 551 -0.32 -2.39 37.61
CA SER A 551 -1.01 -3.12 38.68
C SER A 551 -0.21 -3.27 39.96
N GLY A 552 -0.93 -3.44 41.06
CA GLY A 552 -0.37 -3.61 42.40
C GLY A 552 -1.36 -4.29 43.34
N THR A 553 -0.87 -4.80 44.47
CA THR A 553 -1.70 -5.55 45.44
C THR A 553 -2.41 -4.66 46.46
N GLU A 554 -2.12 -3.36 46.47
CA GLU A 554 -2.83 -2.34 47.25
C GLU A 554 -2.73 -0.95 46.57
N LEU A 555 -3.37 0.08 47.14
CA LEU A 555 -3.51 1.40 46.51
C LEU A 555 -2.61 2.51 47.07
N VAL A 556 -1.83 2.25 48.13
CA VAL A 556 -1.22 3.29 48.98
C VAL A 556 0.29 3.14 49.17
N THR A 557 0.81 1.92 49.30
CA THR A 557 2.14 1.58 49.83
C THR A 557 2.96 0.60 48.97
N ALA A 558 2.32 -0.19 48.13
CA ALA A 558 2.94 -1.11 47.19
C ALA A 558 3.24 -0.37 45.88
N ALA A 559 4.37 -0.72 45.27
CA ALA A 559 4.70 -0.22 43.95
C ALA A 559 3.72 -0.80 42.93
N MET A 560 3.13 0.08 42.12
CA MET A 560 2.46 -0.31 40.89
C MET A 560 3.53 -0.71 39.85
N THR A 561 3.28 -1.77 39.09
CA THR A 561 4.22 -2.33 38.12
C THR A 561 3.56 -2.52 36.76
N ASN A 562 4.33 -2.40 35.68
CA ASN A 562 3.86 -2.46 34.29
C ASN A 562 3.98 -3.86 33.67
N VAL A 563 3.72 -4.93 34.45
CA VAL A 563 3.92 -6.32 33.99
C VAL A 563 2.76 -6.81 33.10
N ILE A 564 1.80 -5.94 32.80
CA ILE A 564 0.58 -6.28 32.07
C ILE A 564 0.89 -6.29 30.57
N LYS A 565 0.45 -7.35 29.89
CA LYS A 565 0.56 -7.46 28.44
C LYS A 565 -0.76 -7.06 27.76
N GLU A 566 -0.63 -6.28 26.70
CA GLU A 566 -1.68 -6.08 25.71
C GLU A 566 -2.03 -7.43 25.07
N LEU A 567 -3.32 -7.71 24.98
CA LEU A 567 -3.85 -8.94 24.39
C LEU A 567 -4.29 -8.70 22.94
N SER A 568 -4.99 -7.58 22.72
CA SER A 568 -5.49 -7.17 21.41
C SER A 568 -5.80 -5.68 21.39
N SER A 569 -5.85 -5.10 20.20
CA SER A 569 -6.48 -3.82 19.95
C SER A 569 -7.42 -3.91 18.74
N SER A 570 -8.33 -2.96 18.59
CA SER A 570 -9.26 -2.89 17.45
C SER A 570 -9.68 -1.44 17.21
N PRO A 571 -9.62 -0.92 15.96
CA PRO A 571 -10.08 0.42 15.65
C PRO A 571 -11.54 0.65 16.05
N ILE A 572 -11.83 1.82 16.63
CA ILE A 572 -13.19 2.32 16.90
C ILE A 572 -13.60 3.22 15.74
N ASP A 573 -12.71 4.13 15.35
CA ASP A 573 -12.83 5.07 14.24
C ASP A 573 -11.42 5.42 13.69
N ASP A 574 -11.33 6.48 12.88
CA ASP A 574 -10.07 6.92 12.24
C ASP A 574 -9.07 7.54 13.24
N GLU A 575 -9.48 7.89 14.45
CA GLU A 575 -8.61 8.49 15.48
C GLU A 575 -8.30 7.55 16.64
N PHE A 576 -9.20 6.63 16.96
CA PHE A 576 -9.13 5.83 18.18
C PHE A 576 -9.24 4.32 17.95
N GLU A 577 -8.65 3.57 18.87
CA GLU A 577 -8.79 2.12 19.00
C GLU A 577 -9.15 1.73 20.44
N SER A 578 -9.77 0.57 20.58
CA SER A 578 -10.02 -0.09 21.85
C SER A 578 -8.91 -1.10 22.13
N VAL A 579 -8.17 -0.91 23.22
CA VAL A 579 -7.07 -1.76 23.65
C VAL A 579 -7.49 -2.63 24.82
N THR A 580 -7.33 -3.95 24.70
CA THR A 580 -7.63 -4.91 25.77
C THR A 580 -6.36 -5.51 26.33
N THR A 581 -6.21 -5.44 27.65
CA THR A 581 -5.16 -6.09 28.42
C THR A 581 -5.77 -7.14 29.35
N ARG A 582 -4.96 -8.08 29.86
CA ARG A 582 -5.45 -9.07 30.82
C ARG A 582 -4.48 -9.32 31.98
N ILE A 583 -5.03 -9.65 33.13
CA ILE A 583 -4.31 -10.07 34.33
C ILE A 583 -4.88 -11.37 34.88
N SER A 584 -4.00 -12.30 35.28
CA SER A 584 -4.39 -13.54 35.93
C SER A 584 -4.99 -13.26 37.30
N THR A 585 -6.17 -13.78 37.57
CA THR A 585 -6.79 -13.72 38.91
C THR A 585 -6.32 -14.86 39.82
N ALA A 586 -5.49 -15.78 39.30
CA ALA A 586 -4.99 -16.94 40.05
C ALA A 586 -3.69 -16.65 40.82
N GLU A 587 -2.93 -15.64 40.41
CA GLU A 587 -1.61 -15.34 41.00
C GLU A 587 -1.73 -14.58 42.32
N GLU A 588 -2.61 -13.59 42.37
CA GLU A 588 -2.78 -12.71 43.52
C GLU A 588 -4.21 -12.73 44.04
N THR A 589 -4.36 -12.75 45.36
CA THR A 589 -5.69 -12.76 46.01
C THR A 589 -6.46 -11.44 45.86
N GLN A 590 -5.75 -10.35 45.56
CA GLN A 590 -6.29 -9.04 45.23
C GLN A 590 -5.30 -8.29 44.33
N SER A 591 -5.83 -7.55 43.37
CA SER A 591 -5.03 -6.69 42.49
C SER A 591 -5.83 -5.42 42.16
N PHE A 592 -5.12 -4.32 42.00
CA PHE A 592 -5.64 -3.03 41.57
C PHE A 592 -4.98 -2.68 40.25
N LEU A 593 -5.76 -2.11 39.33
CA LEU A 593 -5.26 -1.64 38.04
C LEU A 593 -5.45 -0.13 37.94
N LYS A 594 -4.52 0.53 37.25
CA LYS A 594 -4.60 1.93 36.88
C LYS A 594 -4.06 2.09 35.46
N LEU A 595 -4.73 2.92 34.66
CA LEU A 595 -4.18 3.45 33.42
C LEU A 595 -3.45 4.76 33.72
N GLU A 596 -2.19 4.85 33.32
CA GLU A 596 -1.39 6.07 33.36
C GLU A 596 -1.22 6.60 31.94
N VAL A 597 -1.61 7.86 31.75
CA VAL A 597 -1.44 8.57 30.49
C VAL A 597 -0.48 9.72 30.75
N GLU A 598 0.56 9.83 29.92
CA GLU A 598 1.56 10.89 29.99
C GLU A 598 1.69 11.57 28.64
N LEU A 599 1.91 12.89 28.67
CA LEU A 599 2.27 13.69 27.50
C LEU A 599 3.73 14.15 27.66
N SER A 600 4.58 13.81 26.70
CA SER A 600 6.00 14.16 26.70
C SER A 600 6.30 15.34 25.78
N GLU A 601 6.06 16.56 26.26
CA GLU A 601 6.40 17.80 25.51
C GLU A 601 7.91 18.09 25.42
#